data_AF-A0A6I1E291-F1
#
_entry.id   AF-A0A6I1E291-F1
#
_cell.length_a   1.000
_cell.length_b   1.000
_cell.length_c   1.000
_cell.angle_alpha   90.00
_cell.angle_beta   90.00
_cell.angle_gamma   90.00
#
_symmetry.space_group_name_H-M   'P 1'
#
loop_
_entity.id
_entity.type
_entity.pdbx_description
1 polymer ?
#
loop_
_entity_poly.entity_id
_entity_poly.type
_entity_poly.pdbx_seq_one_letter_code
_entity_poly.pdbx_strand_id
1 'polypeptide(L)'
;MKTKRQKDKDILPQSITTLSRILISASATAISGDPVLGSGAAAFLTETFFGIRSRLKLNRAENFIIEFSKYIKSTTPDFDIEVVDSEDFGDFFEQVLIKVSQTHSEIKLNGFKKLTANQILNPVSYDLAPKYLELISKINENHLILLRHWFFEELNYKSIIGKIHSERNRLKQEYDLGLNKASSDETYSQYQIRLLNYDLIDKENFRDKIKIKRKKLITIFKNDEFDFWAHDLRNLGVFEHDTTSNSYKGDRSFQYLYLSPFGKKAVEFIFN
;
A
#
# COMPACT_ATOMS: atom_id res chain seq x y z
N MET A 1 56.16 23.70 17.44
CA MET A 1 54.98 24.48 17.03
C MET A 1 53.97 23.54 16.38
N LYS A 2 52.85 23.25 17.07
CA LYS A 2 51.75 22.43 16.54
C LYS A 2 50.78 23.34 15.77
N THR A 3 50.67 23.18 14.47
CA THR A 3 49.69 23.90 13.64
C THR A 3 48.35 23.19 13.64
N LYS A 4 47.43 23.88 14.31
CA LYS A 4 45.98 23.77 14.46
C LYS A 4 45.24 23.64 13.10
N ARG A 5 45.18 22.44 12.50
CA ARG A 5 44.24 22.07 11.41
C ARG A 5 43.95 20.57 11.43
N GLN A 6 43.33 20.08 12.50
CA GLN A 6 42.82 18.71 12.58
C GLN A 6 41.84 18.59 13.75
N LYS A 7 40.77 19.36 13.68
CA LYS A 7 39.51 19.16 14.40
C LYS A 7 38.45 19.59 13.40
N ASP A 8 37.33 18.88 13.35
CA ASP A 8 36.21 19.03 12.40
C ASP A 8 36.18 18.03 11.24
N LYS A 9 36.54 16.76 11.50
CA LYS A 9 36.17 15.65 10.60
C LYS A 9 35.44 14.45 11.23
N ASP A 10 35.26 14.40 12.54
CA ASP A 10 34.70 13.19 13.18
C ASP A 10 33.56 13.51 14.15
N ILE A 11 32.45 14.03 13.61
CA ILE A 11 31.15 13.92 14.28
C ILE A 11 30.12 13.53 13.21
N LEU A 12 30.29 12.33 12.64
CA LEU A 12 29.13 11.57 12.19
C LEU A 12 28.47 11.04 13.48
N PRO A 13 27.21 11.38 13.78
CA PRO A 13 26.51 10.89 14.96
C PRO A 13 26.62 9.37 15.06
N GLN A 14 26.99 8.85 16.23
CA GLN A 14 27.13 7.39 16.45
C GLN A 14 25.84 6.61 16.14
N SER A 15 24.67 7.27 16.13
CA SER A 15 23.37 6.72 15.71
C SER A 15 23.36 6.27 14.25
N ILE A 16 24.05 6.98 13.36
CA ILE A 16 24.06 6.73 11.91
C ILE A 16 24.77 5.40 11.57
N THR A 17 25.86 5.06 12.26
CA THR A 17 26.53 3.75 12.08
C THR A 17 25.76 2.58 12.68
N THR A 18 24.64 2.81 13.37
CA THR A 18 23.96 1.80 14.19
C THR A 18 22.89 1.06 13.40
N LEU A 19 22.19 1.71 12.46
CA LEU A 19 21.10 1.08 11.69
C LEU A 19 21.58 0.09 10.65
N SER A 20 22.57 0.45 9.83
CA SER A 20 23.25 -0.49 8.95
C SER A 20 23.85 -1.65 9.73
N ARG A 21 24.50 -1.38 10.88
CA ARG A 21 25.01 -2.43 11.78
C ARG A 21 23.91 -3.29 12.36
N ILE A 22 22.74 -2.76 12.71
CA ILE A 22 21.57 -3.52 13.19
C ILE A 22 21.00 -4.40 12.07
N LEU A 23 20.88 -3.88 10.85
CA LEU A 23 20.37 -4.65 9.72
C LEU A 23 21.36 -5.75 9.31
N ILE A 24 22.66 -5.44 9.30
CA ILE A 24 23.73 -6.40 9.04
C ILE A 24 23.88 -7.40 10.21
N SER A 25 23.73 -6.99 11.46
CA SER A 25 23.86 -7.89 12.62
C SER A 25 22.63 -8.78 12.84
N ALA A 26 21.41 -8.25 12.70
CA ALA A 26 20.17 -9.01 12.82
C ALA A 26 20.12 -10.18 11.82
N SER A 27 20.69 -9.98 10.64
CA SER A 27 20.84 -11.03 9.64
C SER A 27 21.93 -12.06 9.96
N ALA A 28 22.98 -11.69 10.70
CA ALA A 28 23.99 -12.64 11.16
C ALA A 28 23.45 -13.51 12.30
N THR A 29 22.69 -12.94 13.25
CA THR A 29 22.04 -13.70 14.34
C THR A 29 21.03 -14.72 13.85
N ALA A 30 20.34 -14.47 12.73
CA ALA A 30 19.45 -15.46 12.11
C ALA A 30 20.19 -16.68 11.53
N ILE A 31 21.52 -16.60 11.38
CA ILE A 31 22.38 -17.63 10.78
C ILE A 31 23.34 -18.24 11.83
N SER A 32 23.78 -17.50 12.85
CA SER A 32 24.87 -17.92 13.75
C SER A 32 24.50 -18.11 15.24
N GLY A 33 23.35 -17.60 15.72
CA GLY A 33 22.94 -17.72 17.13
C GLY A 33 23.83 -16.98 18.14
N ASP A 34 24.62 -15.98 17.72
CA ASP A 34 25.63 -15.30 18.55
C ASP A 34 25.04 -14.21 19.49
N PRO A 35 25.26 -14.28 20.83
CA PRO A 35 24.68 -13.35 21.81
C PRO A 35 25.27 -11.93 21.80
N VAL A 36 26.47 -11.71 21.26
CA VAL A 36 27.15 -10.41 21.32
C VAL A 36 26.48 -9.36 20.41
N LEU A 37 25.75 -9.85 19.40
CA LEU A 37 25.14 -9.06 18.32
C LEU A 37 23.71 -8.56 18.61
N GLY A 38 23.03 -9.15 19.61
CA GLY A 38 21.73 -8.66 20.10
C GLY A 38 21.82 -7.34 20.87
N SER A 39 23.02 -6.95 21.31
CA SER A 39 23.27 -5.75 22.12
C SER A 39 22.99 -4.44 21.37
N GLY A 40 23.31 -4.35 20.08
CA GLY A 40 23.10 -3.14 19.27
C GLY A 40 21.62 -2.86 18.98
N ALA A 41 20.87 -3.89 18.60
CA ALA A 41 19.42 -3.79 18.42
C ALA A 41 18.73 -3.48 19.76
N ALA A 42 19.13 -4.15 20.85
CA ALA A 42 18.60 -3.89 22.18
C ALA A 42 18.90 -2.46 22.67
N ALA A 43 20.11 -1.93 22.42
CA ALA A 43 20.48 -0.56 22.78
C ALA A 43 19.65 0.48 22.01
N PHE A 44 19.57 0.34 20.68
CA PHE A 44 18.76 1.22 19.84
C PHE A 44 17.28 1.19 20.21
N LEU A 45 16.73 0.00 20.48
CA LEU A 45 15.36 -0.13 20.97
C LEU A 45 15.18 0.50 22.35
N THR A 46 16.15 0.37 23.25
CA THR A 46 16.08 0.99 24.58
C THR A 46 16.08 2.51 24.48
N GLU A 47 16.86 3.09 23.56
CA GLU A 47 16.90 4.51 23.27
C GLU A 47 15.60 5.00 22.60
N THR A 48 15.19 4.37 21.50
CA THR A 48 13.95 4.69 20.76
C THR A 48 12.70 4.56 21.64
N PHE A 49 12.71 3.60 22.56
CA PHE A 49 11.57 3.26 23.41
C PHE A 49 11.78 3.60 24.88
N PHE A 50 12.59 4.62 25.20
CA PHE A 50 12.83 5.07 26.57
C PHE A 50 11.48 5.34 27.28
N GLY A 51 11.03 4.40 28.12
CA GLY A 51 9.73 4.46 28.82
C GLY A 51 8.68 3.39 28.44
N ILE A 52 8.90 2.58 27.40
CA ILE A 52 8.02 1.44 27.10
C ILE A 52 8.29 0.30 28.10
N ARG A 53 7.44 0.19 29.12
CA ARG A 53 7.53 -0.85 30.17
C ARG A 53 7.08 -2.25 29.73
N SER A 54 6.65 -2.42 28.48
CA SER A 54 6.06 -3.68 27.99
C SER A 54 7.05 -4.46 27.14
N ARG A 55 7.58 -5.57 27.69
CA ARG A 55 8.40 -6.55 26.94
C ARG A 55 7.75 -6.99 25.63
N LEU A 56 6.41 -7.10 25.60
CA LEU A 56 5.67 -7.47 24.39
C LEU A 56 5.86 -6.46 23.25
N LYS A 57 5.94 -5.16 23.55
CA LYS A 57 6.13 -4.12 22.54
C LYS A 57 7.57 -4.12 21.98
N LEU A 58 8.55 -4.36 22.85
CA LEU A 58 9.95 -4.52 22.46
C LEU A 58 10.13 -5.75 21.55
N ASN A 59 9.60 -6.90 21.95
CA ASN A 59 9.65 -8.12 21.13
C ASN A 59 9.03 -7.94 19.74
N ARG A 60 7.96 -7.13 19.61
CA ARG A 60 7.38 -6.82 18.28
C ARG A 60 8.34 -6.03 17.40
N ALA A 61 9.00 -5.02 17.96
CA ALA A 61 9.98 -4.22 17.24
C ALA A 61 11.21 -5.06 16.87
N GLU A 62 11.72 -5.88 17.80
CA GLU A 62 12.82 -6.82 17.55
C GLU A 62 12.49 -7.79 16.40
N ASN A 63 11.33 -8.46 16.48
CA ASN A 63 10.89 -9.39 15.44
C ASN A 63 10.74 -8.69 14.10
N PHE A 64 10.23 -7.46 14.08
CA PHE A 64 10.12 -6.69 12.84
C PHE A 64 11.49 -6.38 12.23
N ILE A 65 12.48 -5.96 13.04
CA ILE A 65 13.85 -5.68 12.57
C ILE A 65 14.45 -6.94 11.92
N ILE A 66 14.29 -8.10 12.57
CA ILE A 66 14.80 -9.37 12.05
C ILE A 66 14.15 -9.72 10.71
N GLU A 67 12.82 -9.66 10.63
CA GLU A 67 12.08 -9.99 9.40
C GLU A 67 12.32 -8.97 8.27
N PHE A 68 12.47 -7.69 8.61
CA PHE A 68 12.82 -6.65 7.66
C PHE A 68 14.23 -6.84 7.11
N SER A 69 15.22 -7.14 7.96
CA SER A 69 16.58 -7.42 7.55
C SER A 69 16.66 -8.60 6.57
N LYS A 70 15.94 -9.70 6.86
CA LYS A 70 15.82 -10.84 5.92
C LYS A 70 15.21 -10.42 4.59
N TYR A 71 14.13 -9.63 4.63
CA TYR A 71 13.42 -9.17 3.43
C TYR A 71 14.28 -8.28 2.52
N ILE A 72 15.05 -7.35 3.10
CA ILE A 72 15.97 -6.51 2.33
C ILE A 72 17.05 -7.35 1.68
N LYS A 73 17.70 -8.26 2.41
CA LYS A 73 18.72 -9.15 1.83
C LYS A 73 18.21 -10.00 0.67
N SER A 74 16.99 -10.53 0.77
CA SER A 74 16.41 -11.32 -0.32
C SER A 74 16.06 -10.49 -1.55
N THR A 75 15.78 -9.19 -1.35
CA THR A 75 15.32 -8.32 -2.45
C THR A 75 16.49 -7.58 -3.10
N THR A 76 17.49 -7.18 -2.30
CA THR A 76 18.65 -6.41 -2.75
C THR A 76 19.83 -6.69 -1.82
N PRO A 77 20.67 -7.68 -2.14
CA PRO A 77 21.85 -8.02 -1.35
C PRO A 77 22.84 -6.85 -1.19
N ASP A 78 22.91 -5.97 -2.20
CA ASP A 78 23.84 -4.85 -2.29
C ASP A 78 23.11 -3.49 -2.21
N PHE A 79 22.27 -3.30 -1.19
CA PHE A 79 21.57 -2.03 -1.00
C PHE A 79 22.55 -0.91 -0.63
N ASP A 80 22.21 0.32 -1.03
CA ASP A 80 23.04 1.49 -0.75
C ASP A 80 23.08 1.78 0.76
N ILE A 81 24.26 1.60 1.35
CA ILE A 81 24.47 1.79 2.79
C ILE A 81 24.32 3.27 3.17
N GLU A 82 24.61 4.21 2.25
CA GLU A 82 24.51 5.64 2.50
C GLU A 82 23.05 6.07 2.72
N VAL A 83 22.09 5.43 2.04
CA VAL A 83 20.66 5.68 2.23
C VAL A 83 20.20 5.23 3.61
N VAL A 84 20.65 4.05 4.07
CA VAL A 84 20.29 3.49 5.38
C VAL A 84 20.95 4.25 6.52
N ASP A 85 22.13 4.80 6.29
CA ASP A 85 22.89 5.62 7.23
C ASP A 85 22.48 7.11 7.18
N SER A 86 21.47 7.49 6.38
CA SER A 86 20.95 8.85 6.38
C SER A 86 20.11 9.15 7.64
N GLU A 87 20.20 10.39 8.13
CA GLU A 87 19.38 10.88 9.25
C GLU A 87 17.89 10.78 8.94
N ASP A 88 17.48 11.16 7.73
CA ASP A 88 16.08 11.08 7.28
C ASP A 88 15.53 9.64 7.31
N PHE A 89 16.33 8.66 6.91
CA PHE A 89 15.92 7.26 7.01
C PHE A 89 15.87 6.80 8.46
N GLY A 90 16.84 7.20 9.30
CA GLY A 90 16.84 6.88 10.73
C GLY A 90 15.58 7.36 11.43
N ASP A 91 15.25 8.64 11.28
CA ASP A 91 14.04 9.25 11.83
C ASP A 91 12.76 8.56 11.33
N PHE A 92 12.71 8.23 10.04
CA PHE A 92 11.60 7.49 9.47
C PHE A 92 11.50 6.06 10.05
N PHE A 93 12.62 5.36 10.19
CA PHE A 93 12.66 4.01 10.71
C PHE A 93 12.26 3.95 12.19
N GLU A 94 12.66 4.93 12.99
CA GLU A 94 12.18 5.08 14.37
C GLU A 94 10.65 5.23 14.43
N GLN A 95 10.07 6.08 13.57
CA GLN A 95 8.62 6.20 13.46
C GLN A 95 7.95 4.87 13.09
N VAL A 96 8.55 4.11 12.17
CA VAL A 96 8.06 2.78 11.80
C VAL A 96 8.05 1.87 13.02
N LEU A 97 9.16 1.78 13.77
CA LEU A 97 9.25 0.93 14.95
C LEU A 97 8.21 1.31 16.01
N ILE A 98 7.98 2.61 16.21
CA ILE A 98 6.92 3.09 17.11
C ILE A 98 5.56 2.53 16.68
N LYS A 99 5.20 2.59 15.39
CA LYS A 99 3.94 2.04 14.89
C LYS A 99 3.87 0.51 14.97
N VAL A 100 4.97 -0.18 14.67
CA VAL A 100 5.12 -1.64 14.81
C VAL A 100 4.82 -2.07 16.25
N SER A 101 5.40 -1.37 17.23
CA SER A 101 5.20 -1.69 18.66
C SER A 101 3.73 -1.58 19.09
N GLN A 102 2.95 -0.74 18.40
CA GLN A 102 1.56 -0.41 18.72
C GLN A 102 0.53 -1.29 18.01
N THR A 103 0.92 -2.04 16.97
CA THR A 103 0.00 -2.89 16.20
C THR A 103 0.22 -4.37 16.45
N HIS A 104 -0.83 -5.17 16.22
CA HIS A 104 -0.76 -6.64 16.16
C HIS A 104 -1.26 -7.19 14.82
N SER A 105 -1.71 -6.32 13.91
CA SER A 105 -2.21 -6.71 12.58
C SER A 105 -1.04 -7.05 11.67
N GLU A 106 -0.89 -8.34 11.33
CA GLU A 106 0.17 -8.84 10.45
C GLU A 106 0.14 -8.19 9.07
N ILE A 107 -1.06 -7.92 8.54
CA ILE A 107 -1.26 -7.23 7.27
C ILE A 107 -0.62 -5.84 7.32
N LYS A 108 -0.82 -5.09 8.41
CA LYS A 108 -0.19 -3.78 8.60
C LYS A 108 1.31 -3.87 8.81
N LEU A 109 1.79 -4.86 9.57
CA LEU A 109 3.22 -5.10 9.77
C LEU A 109 3.92 -5.36 8.44
N ASN A 110 3.32 -6.15 7.56
CA ASN A 110 3.84 -6.38 6.21
C ASN A 110 3.82 -5.09 5.37
N GLY A 111 2.77 -4.26 5.52
CA GLY A 111 2.69 -2.94 4.90
C GLY A 111 3.80 -1.99 5.34
N PHE A 112 4.09 -1.93 6.64
CA PHE A 112 5.22 -1.18 7.17
C PHE A 112 6.54 -1.69 6.61
N LYS A 113 6.74 -3.01 6.59
CA LYS A 113 7.96 -3.64 6.04
C LYS A 113 8.20 -3.23 4.58
N LYS A 114 7.17 -3.29 3.74
CA LYS A 114 7.25 -2.90 2.31
C LYS A 114 7.46 -1.40 2.13
N LEU A 115 6.80 -0.57 2.92
CA LEU A 115 6.99 0.88 2.88
C LEU A 115 8.43 1.25 3.28
N THR A 116 8.96 0.67 4.35
CA THR A 116 10.35 0.86 4.78
C THR A 116 11.33 0.39 3.72
N ALA A 117 11.09 -0.78 3.12
CA ALA A 117 11.96 -1.27 2.06
C ALA A 117 11.93 -0.35 0.85
N ASN A 118 10.76 0.19 0.49
CA ASN A 118 10.66 1.14 -0.59
C ASN A 118 11.49 2.40 -0.34
N GLN A 119 11.65 2.86 0.91
CA GLN A 119 12.54 4.00 1.22
C GLN A 119 14.03 3.70 0.99
N ILE A 120 14.43 2.43 1.01
CA ILE A 120 15.80 2.02 0.66
C ILE A 120 15.92 1.83 -0.85
N LEU A 121 14.96 1.16 -1.47
CA LEU A 121 15.08 0.68 -2.86
C LEU A 121 14.68 1.72 -3.90
N ASN A 122 13.62 2.48 -3.62
CA ASN A 122 13.03 3.47 -4.53
C ASN A 122 12.43 4.59 -3.69
N PRO A 123 13.27 5.44 -3.06
CA PRO A 123 12.81 6.44 -2.12
C PRO A 123 11.75 7.32 -2.77
N VAL A 124 10.56 7.30 -2.18
CA VAL A 124 9.57 8.34 -2.43
C VAL A 124 10.06 9.58 -1.71
N SER A 125 9.66 10.78 -2.14
CA SER A 125 9.87 12.00 -1.34
C SER A 125 9.60 11.72 0.14
N TYR A 126 10.60 12.03 0.99
CA TYR A 126 10.54 11.79 2.43
C TYR A 126 9.32 12.46 3.07
N ASP A 127 8.74 13.49 2.49
CA ASP A 127 7.51 14.12 2.99
C ASP A 127 6.26 13.22 2.87
N LEU A 128 6.28 12.26 1.94
CA LEU A 128 5.15 11.35 1.70
C LEU A 128 5.27 10.04 2.48
N ALA A 129 6.48 9.56 2.78
CA ALA A 129 6.66 8.29 3.48
C ALA A 129 6.03 8.26 4.88
N PRO A 130 6.21 9.28 5.75
CA PRO A 130 5.51 9.41 7.03
C PRO A 130 3.99 9.47 6.85
N LYS A 131 3.49 10.08 5.77
CA LYS A 131 2.04 10.14 5.49
C LYS A 131 1.47 8.76 5.13
N TYR A 132 2.20 7.97 4.35
CA TYR A 132 1.81 6.58 4.11
C TYR A 132 1.86 5.74 5.40
N LEU A 133 2.90 5.91 6.21
CA LEU A 133 3.02 5.22 7.49
C LEU A 133 1.86 5.57 8.43
N GLU A 134 1.54 6.85 8.55
CA GLU A 134 0.41 7.34 9.34
C GLU A 134 -0.90 6.74 8.84
N LEU A 135 -1.14 6.78 7.53
CA LEU A 135 -2.35 6.22 6.92
C LEU A 135 -2.49 4.72 7.17
N ILE A 136 -1.46 3.92 6.87
CA ILE A 136 -1.46 2.47 7.10
C ILE A 136 -1.73 2.19 8.59
N SER A 137 -1.17 2.99 9.50
CA SER A 137 -1.40 2.80 10.94
C SER A 137 -2.86 3.02 11.37
N LYS A 138 -3.57 3.96 10.75
CA LYS A 138 -4.99 4.30 11.01
C LYS A 138 -5.98 3.31 10.38
N ILE A 139 -5.56 2.57 9.36
CA ILE A 139 -6.39 1.51 8.75
C ILE A 139 -6.66 0.42 9.80
N ASN A 140 -7.92 0.01 9.90
CA ASN A 140 -8.39 -1.05 10.79
C ASN A 140 -8.89 -2.25 9.96
N GLU A 141 -9.35 -3.31 10.63
CA GLU A 141 -9.78 -4.54 9.93
C GLU A 141 -10.98 -4.32 9.00
N ASN A 142 -11.94 -3.48 9.38
CA ASN A 142 -13.08 -3.14 8.53
C ASN A 142 -12.65 -2.37 7.28
N HIS A 143 -11.70 -1.43 7.43
CA HIS A 143 -11.04 -0.77 6.31
C HIS A 143 -10.34 -1.78 5.40
N LEU A 144 -9.59 -2.75 5.95
CA LEU A 144 -8.89 -3.75 5.14
C LEU A 144 -9.86 -4.62 4.32
N ILE A 145 -11.02 -4.97 4.86
CA ILE A 145 -12.07 -5.71 4.14
C ILE A 145 -12.56 -4.89 2.93
N LEU A 146 -12.88 -3.60 3.11
CA LEU A 146 -13.30 -2.73 2.02
C LEU A 146 -12.17 -2.56 0.99
N LEU A 147 -10.97 -2.17 1.45
CA LEU A 147 -9.83 -1.88 0.58
C LEU A 147 -9.44 -3.11 -0.25
N ARG A 148 -9.52 -4.32 0.31
CA ARG A 148 -9.28 -5.57 -0.44
C ARG A 148 -10.26 -5.70 -1.61
N HIS A 149 -11.55 -5.45 -1.38
CA HIS A 149 -12.56 -5.50 -2.44
C HIS A 149 -12.30 -4.44 -3.51
N TRP A 150 -12.04 -3.18 -3.13
CA TRP A 150 -11.77 -2.13 -4.11
C TRP A 150 -10.49 -2.39 -4.91
N PHE A 151 -9.42 -2.85 -4.25
CA PHE A 151 -8.12 -3.05 -4.87
C PHE A 151 -8.12 -4.24 -5.85
N PHE A 152 -8.69 -5.38 -5.48
CA PHE A 152 -8.66 -6.57 -6.34
C PHE A 152 -9.85 -6.69 -7.29
N GLU A 153 -11.04 -6.22 -6.90
CA GLU A 153 -12.27 -6.44 -7.66
C GLU A 153 -12.67 -5.19 -8.46
N GLU A 154 -12.78 -4.04 -7.79
CA GLU A 154 -13.29 -2.82 -8.43
C GLU A 154 -12.30 -2.24 -9.46
N LEU A 155 -10.99 -2.33 -9.22
CA LEU A 155 -9.99 -1.94 -10.22
C LEU A 155 -10.08 -2.80 -11.49
N ASN A 156 -10.26 -4.13 -11.33
CA ASN A 156 -10.42 -5.02 -12.47
C ASN A 156 -11.74 -4.73 -13.22
N TYR A 157 -12.84 -4.53 -12.48
CA TYR A 157 -14.12 -4.17 -13.06
C TYR A 157 -14.04 -2.87 -13.87
N LYS A 158 -13.42 -1.82 -13.32
CA LYS A 158 -13.25 -0.55 -14.04
C LYS A 158 -12.43 -0.73 -15.31
N SER A 159 -11.39 -1.57 -15.29
CA SER A 159 -10.62 -1.93 -16.50
C SER A 159 -11.49 -2.60 -17.57
N ILE A 160 -12.32 -3.58 -17.19
CA ILE A 160 -13.25 -4.25 -18.10
C ILE A 160 -14.29 -3.29 -18.67
N ILE A 161 -14.91 -2.45 -17.83
CA ILE A 161 -15.88 -1.45 -18.27
C ILE A 161 -15.23 -0.42 -19.20
N GLY A 162 -14.00 0.01 -18.92
CA GLY A 162 -13.23 0.88 -19.79
C GLY A 162 -13.02 0.27 -21.18
N LYS A 163 -12.63 -1.00 -21.25
CA LYS A 163 -12.49 -1.73 -22.53
C LYS A 163 -13.81 -1.82 -23.28
N ILE A 164 -14.91 -2.15 -22.60
CA ILE A 164 -16.24 -2.19 -23.22
C ILE A 164 -16.63 -0.81 -23.76
N HIS A 165 -16.35 0.26 -23.03
CA HIS A 165 -16.64 1.62 -23.48
C HIS A 165 -15.82 1.99 -24.72
N SER A 166 -14.51 1.72 -24.72
CA SER A 166 -13.65 1.94 -25.88
C SER A 166 -14.12 1.16 -27.12
N GLU A 167 -14.50 -0.10 -26.96
CA GLU A 167 -15.03 -0.91 -28.06
C GLU A 167 -16.37 -0.39 -28.57
N ARG A 168 -17.26 0.08 -27.69
CA ARG A 168 -18.51 0.72 -28.10
C ARG A 168 -18.25 1.99 -28.91
N ASN A 169 -17.29 2.81 -28.50
CA ASN A 169 -16.92 4.02 -29.22
C ASN A 169 -16.32 3.70 -30.59
N ARG A 170 -15.45 2.68 -30.68
CA ARG A 170 -14.93 2.18 -31.95
C ARG A 170 -16.06 1.72 -32.88
N LEU A 171 -16.96 0.87 -32.37
CA LEU A 171 -18.11 0.38 -33.15
C LEU A 171 -19.04 1.51 -33.59
N LYS A 172 -19.22 2.55 -32.76
CA LYS A 172 -20.03 3.72 -33.12
C LYS A 172 -19.42 4.49 -34.30
N GLN A 173 -18.10 4.70 -34.27
CA GLN A 173 -17.40 5.35 -35.37
C GLN A 173 -17.50 4.53 -36.67
N GLU A 174 -17.32 3.21 -36.60
CA GLU A 174 -17.48 2.33 -37.78
C GLU A 174 -18.91 2.37 -38.34
N TYR A 175 -19.91 2.33 -37.46
CA TYR A 175 -21.31 2.43 -37.85
C TYR A 175 -21.62 3.75 -38.57
N ASP A 176 -21.10 4.88 -38.06
CA ASP A 176 -21.31 6.20 -38.64
C ASP A 176 -20.63 6.35 -40.01
N LEU A 177 -19.54 5.62 -40.23
CA LEU A 177 -18.86 5.50 -41.53
C LEU A 177 -19.52 4.48 -42.48
N GLY A 178 -20.57 3.78 -42.03
CA GLY A 178 -21.23 2.74 -42.83
C GLY A 178 -20.44 1.44 -42.97
N LEU A 179 -19.36 1.26 -42.19
CA LEU A 179 -18.53 0.07 -42.23
C LEU A 179 -19.23 -1.13 -41.58
N ASN A 180 -19.00 -2.33 -42.11
CA ASN A 180 -19.47 -3.61 -41.56
C ASN A 180 -20.99 -3.70 -41.33
N LYS A 181 -21.80 -2.79 -41.90
CA LYS A 181 -23.26 -2.86 -41.82
C LYS A 181 -23.78 -4.07 -42.58
N ALA A 182 -24.74 -4.77 -41.98
CA ALA A 182 -25.41 -5.89 -42.63
C ALA A 182 -26.42 -5.42 -43.70
N SER A 183 -26.96 -4.21 -43.55
CA SER A 183 -27.86 -3.56 -44.51
C SER A 183 -27.86 -2.04 -44.33
N SER A 184 -28.44 -1.31 -45.28
CA SER A 184 -28.62 0.16 -45.17
C SER A 184 -29.44 0.57 -43.94
N ASP A 185 -30.37 -0.29 -43.52
CA ASP A 185 -31.39 0.01 -42.51
C ASP A 185 -31.02 -0.54 -41.12
N GLU A 186 -29.83 -1.15 -40.99
CA GLU A 186 -29.35 -1.65 -39.69
C GLU A 186 -29.22 -0.49 -38.71
N THR A 187 -29.86 -0.62 -37.55
CA THR A 187 -29.72 0.33 -36.44
C THR A 187 -28.41 0.11 -35.68
N TYR A 188 -27.90 1.15 -35.01
CA TYR A 188 -26.69 1.00 -34.18
C TYR A 188 -26.84 -0.08 -33.09
N SER A 189 -28.04 -0.26 -32.54
CA SER A 189 -28.27 -1.31 -31.53
C SER A 189 -28.10 -2.72 -32.11
N GLN A 190 -28.60 -2.97 -33.32
CA GLN A 190 -28.42 -4.26 -34.01
C GLN A 190 -26.95 -4.48 -34.37
N TYR A 191 -26.29 -3.45 -34.91
CA TYR A 191 -24.86 -3.46 -35.22
C TYR A 191 -24.01 -3.82 -34.00
N GLN A 192 -24.29 -3.19 -32.85
CA GLN A 192 -23.59 -3.43 -31.61
C GLN A 192 -23.80 -4.86 -31.09
N ILE A 193 -25.03 -5.39 -31.11
CA ILE A 193 -25.32 -6.75 -30.64
C ILE A 193 -24.53 -7.78 -31.44
N ARG A 194 -24.40 -7.58 -32.75
CA ARG A 194 -23.70 -8.50 -33.65
C ARG A 194 -22.19 -8.48 -33.47
N LEU A 195 -21.60 -7.31 -33.21
CA LEU A 195 -20.15 -7.12 -33.27
C LEU A 195 -19.47 -6.99 -31.90
N LEU A 196 -20.21 -6.60 -30.86
CA LEU A 196 -19.64 -6.49 -29.52
C LEU A 196 -19.59 -7.87 -28.86
N ASN A 197 -18.42 -8.49 -28.89
CA ASN A 197 -18.19 -9.75 -28.22
C ASN A 197 -17.82 -9.51 -26.74
N TYR A 198 -18.81 -9.64 -25.85
CA TYR A 198 -18.59 -9.49 -24.41
C TYR A 198 -17.67 -10.56 -23.84
N ASP A 199 -17.69 -11.79 -24.34
CA ASP A 199 -16.89 -12.90 -23.79
C ASP A 199 -15.38 -12.71 -23.99
N LEU A 200 -14.98 -11.97 -25.04
CA LEU A 200 -13.58 -11.60 -25.26
C LEU A 200 -13.09 -10.55 -24.26
N ILE A 201 -13.98 -9.67 -23.77
CA ILE A 201 -13.63 -8.54 -22.91
C ILE A 201 -13.87 -8.86 -21.42
N ASP A 202 -15.03 -9.42 -21.10
CA ASP A 202 -15.52 -9.79 -19.78
C ASP A 202 -15.39 -11.31 -19.58
N LYS A 203 -14.14 -11.77 -19.61
CA LYS A 203 -13.82 -13.19 -19.46
C LYS A 203 -14.46 -13.74 -18.19
N GLU A 204 -15.07 -14.92 -18.32
CA GLU A 204 -15.75 -15.63 -17.24
C GLU A 204 -16.92 -14.86 -16.57
N ASN A 205 -17.53 -13.92 -17.29
CA ASN A 205 -18.67 -13.13 -16.81
C ASN A 205 -18.39 -12.43 -15.47
N PHE A 206 -17.24 -11.76 -15.37
CA PHE A 206 -16.79 -11.10 -14.15
C PHE A 206 -17.75 -9.98 -13.71
N ARG A 207 -18.42 -9.28 -14.65
CA ARG A 207 -19.42 -8.26 -14.32
C ARG A 207 -20.59 -8.79 -13.49
N ASP A 208 -21.01 -10.04 -13.68
CA ASP A 208 -22.07 -10.62 -12.85
C ASP A 208 -21.52 -11.15 -11.53
N LYS A 209 -20.32 -11.75 -11.55
CA LYS A 209 -19.61 -12.16 -10.32
C LYS A 209 -19.42 -10.99 -9.35
N ILE A 210 -19.05 -9.80 -9.85
CA ILE A 210 -18.81 -8.65 -8.97
C ILE A 210 -20.09 -8.10 -8.34
N LYS A 211 -21.25 -8.17 -9.01
CA LYS A 211 -22.54 -7.79 -8.41
C LYS A 211 -22.83 -8.62 -7.16
N ILE A 212 -22.55 -9.93 -7.24
CA ILE A 212 -22.70 -10.85 -6.11
C ILE A 212 -21.70 -10.49 -4.99
N LYS A 213 -20.44 -10.21 -5.34
CA LYS A 213 -19.41 -9.80 -4.35
C LYS A 213 -19.76 -8.49 -3.65
N ARG A 214 -20.23 -7.47 -4.37
CA ARG A 214 -20.69 -6.18 -3.82
C ARG A 214 -21.83 -6.36 -2.83
N LYS A 215 -22.85 -7.13 -3.20
CA LYS A 215 -23.98 -7.43 -2.31
C LYS A 215 -23.51 -8.15 -1.06
N LYS A 216 -22.63 -9.15 -1.20
CA LYS A 216 -22.04 -9.86 -0.05
C LYS A 216 -21.24 -8.91 0.84
N LEU A 217 -20.44 -8.02 0.26
CA LEU A 217 -19.66 -7.04 1.01
C LEU A 217 -20.57 -6.14 1.84
N ILE A 218 -21.61 -5.56 1.24
CA ILE A 218 -22.58 -4.75 1.98
C ILE A 218 -23.22 -5.56 3.10
N THR A 219 -23.62 -6.82 2.86
CA THR A 219 -24.26 -7.64 3.91
C THR A 219 -23.34 -8.04 5.06
N ILE A 220 -22.02 -8.05 4.86
CA ILE A 220 -21.05 -8.32 5.94
C ILE A 220 -21.07 -7.19 6.97
N PHE A 221 -21.26 -5.96 6.50
CA PHE A 221 -21.41 -4.78 7.35
C PHE A 221 -22.89 -4.62 7.71
N LYS A 222 -23.23 -4.54 9.00
CA LYS A 222 -24.64 -4.38 9.41
C LYS A 222 -25.15 -3.00 8.98
N ASN A 223 -26.48 -2.80 8.99
CA ASN A 223 -27.16 -1.56 8.60
C ASN A 223 -26.33 -0.29 8.93
N ASP A 224 -25.98 0.48 7.88
CA ASP A 224 -25.20 1.73 7.89
C ASP A 224 -23.70 1.64 8.24
N GLU A 225 -23.18 0.50 8.71
CA GLU A 225 -21.74 0.35 9.00
C GLU A 225 -20.88 0.46 7.72
N PHE A 226 -21.37 -0.08 6.60
CA PHE A 226 -20.67 0.02 5.32
C PHE A 226 -20.43 1.48 4.91
N ASP A 227 -21.49 2.31 4.99
CA ASP A 227 -21.43 3.71 4.62
C ASP A 227 -20.51 4.48 5.57
N PHE A 228 -20.54 4.16 6.86
CA PHE A 228 -19.62 4.72 7.85
C PHE A 228 -18.14 4.43 7.49
N TRP A 229 -17.78 3.16 7.25
CA TRP A 229 -16.39 2.79 6.95
C TRP A 229 -15.93 3.31 5.58
N ALA A 230 -16.81 3.36 4.59
CA ALA A 230 -16.51 3.96 3.30
C ALA A 230 -16.29 5.48 3.41
N HIS A 231 -17.08 6.16 4.24
CA HIS A 231 -16.90 7.58 4.54
C HIS A 231 -15.61 7.84 5.34
N ASP A 232 -15.28 6.98 6.30
CA ASP A 232 -14.04 7.12 7.07
C ASP A 232 -12.80 6.94 6.19
N LEU A 233 -12.82 5.98 5.26
CA LEU A 233 -11.77 5.84 4.24
C LEU A 233 -11.61 7.07 3.34
N ARG A 234 -12.70 7.79 3.06
CA ARG A 234 -12.63 9.08 2.36
C ARG A 234 -12.02 10.16 3.25
N ASN A 235 -12.40 10.25 4.52
CA ASN A 235 -11.82 11.20 5.47
C ASN A 235 -10.31 10.98 5.65
N LEU A 236 -9.86 9.73 5.54
CA LEU A 236 -8.44 9.35 5.54
C LEU A 236 -7.73 9.66 4.20
N GLY A 237 -8.44 10.16 3.18
CA GLY A 237 -7.91 10.45 1.86
C GLY A 237 -7.65 9.21 1.00
N VAL A 238 -8.15 8.04 1.40
CA VAL A 238 -7.95 6.78 0.66
C VAL A 238 -8.93 6.66 -0.51
N PHE A 239 -10.17 7.09 -0.27
CA PHE A 239 -11.19 7.16 -1.30
C PHE A 239 -11.45 8.60 -1.76
N GLU A 240 -11.74 8.72 -3.04
CA GLU A 240 -12.33 9.89 -3.69
C GLU A 240 -13.66 9.51 -4.34
N HIS A 241 -14.42 10.51 -4.78
CA HIS A 241 -15.67 10.31 -5.50
C HIS A 241 -15.78 11.22 -6.73
N ASP A 242 -16.48 10.74 -7.76
CA ASP A 242 -16.70 11.43 -9.04
C ASP A 242 -18.08 12.11 -9.13
N THR A 243 -18.77 12.27 -8.00
CA THR A 243 -20.09 12.90 -7.92
C THR A 243 -20.07 14.24 -7.19
N THR A 244 -20.94 15.16 -7.59
CA THR A 244 -21.18 16.43 -6.87
C THR A 244 -22.07 16.24 -5.64
N SER A 245 -22.71 15.09 -5.49
CA SER A 245 -23.54 14.75 -4.34
C SER A 245 -22.83 13.82 -3.37
N ASN A 246 -22.84 14.15 -2.08
CA ASN A 246 -22.40 13.26 -1.01
C ASN A 246 -23.35 12.05 -0.78
N SER A 247 -24.35 11.83 -1.65
CA SER A 247 -25.37 10.79 -1.49
C SER A 247 -25.03 9.45 -2.16
N TYR A 248 -23.77 9.02 -2.13
CA TYR A 248 -23.40 7.66 -2.51
C TYR A 248 -23.54 6.76 -1.26
N LYS A 249 -24.61 5.97 -1.20
CA LYS A 249 -24.90 5.05 -0.10
C LYS A 249 -25.11 3.63 -0.61
N GLY A 250 -24.71 2.64 0.16
CA GLY A 250 -24.86 1.23 -0.16
C GLY A 250 -24.29 0.90 -1.54
N ASP A 251 -25.10 0.28 -2.40
CA ASP A 251 -24.67 -0.15 -3.74
C ASP A 251 -24.15 0.99 -4.63
N ARG A 252 -24.63 2.22 -4.41
CA ARG A 252 -24.18 3.39 -5.17
C ARG A 252 -22.72 3.73 -4.87
N SER A 253 -22.20 3.37 -3.70
CA SER A 253 -20.80 3.63 -3.35
C SER A 253 -19.83 2.95 -4.33
N PHE A 254 -20.15 1.79 -4.89
CA PHE A 254 -19.29 1.12 -5.88
C PHE A 254 -19.25 1.81 -7.24
N GLN A 255 -20.24 2.65 -7.54
CA GLN A 255 -20.26 3.43 -8.78
C GLN A 255 -19.37 4.66 -8.63
N TYR A 256 -19.52 5.36 -7.51
CA TYR A 256 -18.93 6.69 -7.34
C TYR A 256 -17.59 6.69 -6.61
N LEU A 257 -17.33 5.74 -5.70
CA LEU A 257 -16.08 5.69 -4.95
C LEU A 257 -14.96 5.03 -5.74
N TYR A 258 -13.77 5.60 -5.62
CA TYR A 258 -12.55 5.03 -6.15
C TYR A 258 -11.35 5.29 -5.24
N LEU A 259 -10.33 4.45 -5.35
CA LEU A 259 -9.05 4.68 -4.66
C LEU A 259 -8.40 5.94 -5.24
N SER A 260 -8.17 6.94 -4.40
CA SER A 260 -7.40 8.12 -4.78
C SER A 260 -5.98 7.71 -5.21
N PRO A 261 -5.24 8.54 -5.97
CA PRO A 261 -3.85 8.23 -6.31
C PRO A 261 -2.99 7.95 -5.06
N PHE A 262 -3.16 8.75 -4.02
CA PHE A 262 -2.48 8.57 -2.73
C PHE A 262 -2.93 7.28 -2.02
N GLY A 263 -4.24 7.05 -1.94
CA GLY A 263 -4.83 5.86 -1.32
C GLY A 263 -4.44 4.57 -2.01
N LYS A 264 -4.44 4.56 -3.35
CA LYS A 264 -3.97 3.43 -4.15
C LYS A 264 -2.53 3.09 -3.80
N LYS A 265 -1.64 4.08 -3.72
CA LYS A 265 -0.24 3.83 -3.38
C LYS A 265 -0.06 3.29 -1.96
N ALA A 266 -0.83 3.80 -1.00
CA ALA A 266 -0.83 3.28 0.37
C ALA A 266 -1.29 1.82 0.43
N VAL A 267 -2.35 1.49 -0.31
CA VAL A 267 -2.93 0.14 -0.37
C VAL A 267 -2.02 -0.85 -1.10
N GLU A 268 -1.23 -0.41 -2.08
CA GLU A 268 -0.20 -1.25 -2.70
C GLU A 268 0.80 -1.77 -1.66
N PHE A 269 1.25 -0.95 -0.71
CA PHE A 269 2.13 -1.44 0.36
C PHE A 269 1.46 -2.52 1.22
N ILE A 270 0.14 -2.46 1.38
CA ILE A 270 -0.61 -3.43 2.19
C ILE A 270 -0.76 -4.76 1.44
N PHE A 271 -1.14 -4.73 0.16
CA PHE A 271 -1.60 -5.92 -0.57
C PHE A 271 -0.66 -6.47 -1.65
N ASN A 272 0.30 -5.70 -2.17
CA ASN A 272 1.30 -6.16 -3.16
C ASN A 272 2.62 -6.46 -2.48
#